data_AF-A0AAD6E9D8-F1
#
_entry.id   AF-A0AAD6E9D8-F1
#
_cell.length_a   1.000
_cell.length_b   1.000
_cell.length_c   1.000
_cell.angle_alpha   90.00
_cell.angle_beta   90.00
_cell.angle_gamma   90.00
#
_symmetry.space_group_name_H-M   'P 1'
#
loop_
_entity.id
_entity.type
_entity.pdbx_description
1 polymer ?
#
loop_
_entity_poly.entity_id
_entity_poly.type
_entity_poly.pdbx_seq_one_letter_code
_entity_poly.pdbx_strand_id
1 'polypeptide(L)'
;MDQYLTYLPQSDGFLPKWLFFVSVISALNSLQAYTAPEYTSLLYSNGKVPATPLSGRVFGTWTFLSAVIRMTAAYNITNPVAYDLGMWTYGIALSHFIGELIFGNASLKGRFLNPLIVASGSLAWMFTQREAYLS
;
A
#
# COMPACT_ATOMS: atom_id res chain seq x y z
N MET A 1 -23.09 4.95 -16.67
CA MET A 1 -21.86 5.31 -15.95
C MET A 1 -22.15 5.52 -14.46
N ASP A 2 -23.26 6.16 -14.12
CA ASP A 2 -23.64 6.52 -12.74
C ASP A 2 -23.86 5.32 -11.81
N GLN A 3 -24.33 4.19 -12.32
CA GLN A 3 -24.55 2.98 -11.51
C GLN A 3 -23.27 2.51 -10.79
N TYR A 4 -22.10 2.65 -11.43
CA TYR A 4 -20.83 2.16 -10.86
C TYR A 4 -20.25 3.11 -9.80
N LEU A 5 -20.64 4.39 -9.82
CA LEU A 5 -20.17 5.37 -8.85
C LEU A 5 -20.66 5.06 -7.43
N THR A 6 -21.79 4.36 -7.30
CA THR A 6 -22.34 3.94 -6.00
C THR A 6 -21.44 2.97 -5.23
N TYR A 7 -20.57 2.24 -5.94
CA TYR A 7 -19.62 1.32 -5.32
C TYR A 7 -18.34 2.00 -4.83
N LEU A 8 -18.04 3.24 -5.26
CA LEU A 8 -16.87 3.96 -4.78
C LEU A 8 -17.12 4.54 -3.37
N PRO A 9 -16.07 4.95 -2.63
CA PRO A 9 -16.26 5.69 -1.38
C PRO A 9 -17.08 6.97 -1.61
N GLN A 10 -18.20 7.06 -0.90
CA GLN A 10 -19.16 8.17 -1.02
C GLN A 10 -18.81 9.39 -0.15
N SER A 11 -17.82 9.26 0.74
CA SER A 11 -17.34 10.38 1.55
C SER A 11 -16.72 11.47 0.69
N ASP A 12 -16.84 12.71 1.18
CA ASP A 12 -16.36 13.90 0.49
C ASP A 12 -14.83 13.91 0.31
N GLY A 13 -14.38 14.63 -0.72
CA GLY A 13 -12.97 14.73 -1.09
C GLY A 13 -12.38 13.53 -1.83
N PHE A 14 -11.09 13.62 -2.14
CA PHE A 14 -10.40 12.67 -3.04
C PHE A 14 -9.60 11.60 -2.30
N LEU A 15 -9.25 11.83 -1.03
CA LEU A 15 -8.45 10.88 -0.25
C LEU A 15 -9.11 9.50 -0.14
N PRO A 16 -10.42 9.36 0.15
CA PRO A 16 -11.10 8.06 0.17
C PRO A 16 -10.98 7.31 -1.16
N LYS A 17 -11.15 8.02 -2.28
CA LYS A 17 -11.09 7.46 -3.64
C LYS A 17 -9.67 7.02 -3.98
N TRP A 18 -8.66 7.77 -3.54
CA TRP A 18 -7.26 7.39 -3.63
C TRP A 18 -6.96 6.13 -2.82
N LEU A 19 -7.41 6.05 -1.56
CA LEU A 19 -7.22 4.87 -0.70
C LEU A 19 -7.88 3.62 -1.31
N PHE A 20 -9.08 3.75 -1.86
CA PHE A 20 -9.73 2.69 -2.63
C PHE A 20 -8.85 2.22 -3.80
N PHE A 21 -8.39 3.16 -4.63
CA PHE A 21 -7.57 2.87 -5.80
C PHE A 21 -6.29 2.10 -5.43
N VAL A 22 -5.50 2.61 -4.48
CA VAL A 22 -4.25 1.94 -4.08
C VAL A 22 -4.49 0.61 -3.37
N SER A 23 -5.66 0.41 -2.76
CA SER A 23 -6.05 -0.88 -2.19
C SER A 23 -6.31 -1.92 -3.28
N VAL A 24 -7.01 -1.55 -4.35
CA VAL A 24 -7.21 -2.43 -5.52
C VAL A 24 -5.86 -2.79 -6.15
N ILE A 25 -5.00 -1.80 -6.41
CA ILE A 25 -3.66 -2.05 -6.96
C ILE A 25 -2.84 -2.97 -6.05
N SER A 26 -2.86 -2.75 -4.74
CA SER A 26 -2.16 -3.58 -3.77
C SER A 26 -2.66 -5.03 -3.78
N ALA A 27 -3.98 -5.25 -3.87
CA ALA A 27 -4.56 -6.58 -3.98
C ALA A 27 -4.13 -7.31 -5.26
N LEU A 28 -4.09 -6.61 -6.40
CA LEU A 28 -3.58 -7.18 -7.67
C LEU A 28 -2.08 -7.50 -7.60
N ASN A 29 -1.28 -6.66 -6.94
CA ASN A 29 0.13 -6.92 -6.70
C ASN A 29 0.34 -8.13 -5.77
N SER A 30 -0.55 -8.34 -4.80
CA SER A 30 -0.52 -9.55 -3.97
C SER A 30 -0.72 -10.81 -4.81
N LEU A 31 -1.68 -10.83 -5.73
CA LEU A 31 -1.89 -11.99 -6.61
C LEU A 31 -0.63 -12.29 -7.47
N GLN A 32 0.02 -11.24 -7.98
CA GLN A 32 1.29 -11.40 -8.72
C GLN A 32 2.38 -11.99 -7.82
N ALA A 33 2.52 -11.53 -6.58
CA ALA A 33 3.53 -12.03 -5.64
C ALA A 33 3.32 -13.52 -5.25
N TYR A 34 2.08 -14.02 -5.31
CA TYR A 34 1.78 -15.44 -5.06
C TYR A 34 2.14 -16.35 -6.24
N THR A 35 2.08 -15.82 -7.46
CA THR A 35 2.22 -16.60 -8.70
C THR A 35 3.58 -16.45 -9.37
N ALA A 36 4.28 -15.35 -9.13
CA ALA A 36 5.57 -15.03 -9.74
C ALA A 36 6.59 -14.58 -8.68
N PRO A 37 7.39 -15.49 -8.10
CA PRO A 37 8.41 -15.14 -7.11
C PRO A 37 9.44 -14.12 -7.62
N GLU A 38 9.74 -14.12 -8.93
CA GLU A 38 10.63 -13.15 -9.57
C GLU A 38 10.15 -11.71 -9.40
N TYR A 39 8.83 -11.50 -9.28
CA TYR A 39 8.25 -10.17 -9.03
C TYR A 39 8.83 -9.54 -7.75
N THR A 40 8.92 -10.30 -6.67
CA THR A 40 9.45 -9.83 -5.38
C THR A 40 10.95 -9.58 -5.47
N SER A 41 11.69 -10.42 -6.19
CA SER A 41 13.13 -10.19 -6.44
C SER A 41 13.38 -8.87 -7.19
N LEU A 42 12.59 -8.59 -8.23
CA LEU A 42 12.64 -7.36 -9.00
C LEU A 42 12.26 -6.13 -8.15
N LEU A 43 11.31 -6.31 -7.23
CA LEU A 43 10.88 -5.24 -6.33
C LEU A 43 12.00 -4.79 -5.40
N TYR A 44 12.68 -5.72 -4.73
CA TYR A 44 13.71 -5.40 -3.73
C TYR A 44 15.08 -5.17 -4.36
N SER A 45 15.59 -6.15 -5.11
CA SER A 45 17.00 -6.22 -5.50
C SER A 45 17.23 -6.00 -7.01
N ASN A 46 16.18 -5.59 -7.74
CA ASN A 46 16.19 -5.49 -9.20
C ASN A 46 16.65 -6.80 -9.88
N GLY A 47 16.23 -7.96 -9.32
CA GLY A 47 16.55 -9.28 -9.86
C GLY A 47 17.90 -9.85 -9.45
N LYS A 48 18.72 -9.11 -8.68
CA LYS A 48 20.06 -9.56 -8.28
C LYS A 48 20.04 -10.66 -7.23
N VAL A 49 19.07 -10.62 -6.33
CA VAL A 49 18.87 -11.59 -5.26
C VAL A 49 17.57 -12.32 -5.52
N PRO A 50 17.59 -13.62 -5.88
CA PRO A 50 16.38 -14.40 -6.12
C PRO A 50 15.48 -14.41 -4.88
N ALA A 51 14.17 -14.22 -5.08
CA ALA A 51 13.19 -14.40 -4.02
C ALA A 51 12.67 -15.85 -4.05
N THR A 52 12.54 -16.46 -2.88
CA THR A 52 11.97 -17.80 -2.79
C THR A 52 10.45 -17.74 -3.00
N PRO A 53 9.81 -18.82 -3.48
CA PRO A 53 8.35 -18.85 -3.58
C PRO A 53 7.65 -18.58 -2.24
N LEU A 54 8.25 -18.98 -1.12
CA LEU A 54 7.71 -18.69 0.21
C LEU A 54 7.79 -17.20 0.53
N SER A 55 8.93 -16.53 0.29
CA SER A 55 9.05 -15.10 0.59
C SER A 55 8.14 -14.24 -0.30
N GLY A 56 7.94 -14.64 -1.56
CA GLY A 56 6.95 -14.03 -2.46
C GLY A 56 5.53 -14.09 -1.89
N ARG A 57 5.09 -15.26 -1.43
CA ARG A 57 3.77 -15.42 -0.79
C ARG A 57 3.64 -14.61 0.51
N VAL A 58 4.65 -14.61 1.37
CA VAL A 58 4.64 -13.81 2.61
C VAL A 58 4.50 -12.32 2.29
N PHE A 59 5.27 -11.81 1.33
CA PHE A 59 5.14 -10.42 0.86
C PHE A 59 3.73 -10.14 0.31
N GLY A 60 3.19 -11.06 -0.50
CA GLY A 60 1.83 -10.98 -1.03
C GLY A 60 0.78 -10.89 0.07
N THR A 61 0.87 -11.73 1.12
CA THR A 61 -0.05 -11.73 2.27
C THR A 61 -0.03 -10.41 3.00
N TRP A 62 1.16 -9.88 3.32
CA TRP A 62 1.32 -8.59 4.02
C TRP A 62 0.79 -7.42 3.18
N THR A 63 1.03 -7.45 1.87
CA THR A 63 0.51 -6.45 0.93
C THR A 63 -1.02 -6.53 0.86
N PHE A 64 -1.61 -7.72 0.90
CA PHE A 64 -3.06 -7.91 0.85
C PHE A 64 -3.72 -7.47 2.16
N LEU A 65 -3.11 -7.81 3.30
CA LEU A 65 -3.54 -7.31 4.61
C LEU A 65 -3.59 -5.77 4.62
N SER A 66 -2.54 -5.13 4.12
CA SER A 66 -2.49 -3.66 3.99
C SER A 66 -3.59 -3.14 3.07
N ALA A 67 -3.86 -3.84 1.95
CA ALA A 67 -4.93 -3.49 1.02
C ALA A 67 -6.31 -3.53 1.70
N VAL A 68 -6.60 -4.57 2.49
CA VAL A 68 -7.87 -4.70 3.22
C VAL A 68 -8.02 -3.55 4.22
N ILE A 69 -6.99 -3.24 5.00
CA ILE A 69 -7.04 -2.16 5.99
C ILE A 69 -7.25 -0.79 5.31
N ARG A 70 -6.53 -0.50 4.22
CA ARG A 70 -6.69 0.74 3.45
C ARG A 70 -8.06 0.84 2.78
N MET A 71 -8.61 -0.28 2.32
CA MET A 71 -9.97 -0.35 1.78
C MET A 71 -10.99 -0.02 2.86
N THR A 72 -10.85 -0.60 4.05
CA THR A 72 -11.70 -0.27 5.20
C THR A 72 -11.60 1.21 5.54
N ALA A 73 -10.40 1.78 5.56
CA ALA A 73 -10.19 3.22 5.78
C ALA A 73 -10.86 4.07 4.68
N ALA A 74 -10.81 3.64 3.43
CA ALA A 74 -11.45 4.35 2.31
C ALA A 74 -12.96 4.52 2.53
N TYR A 75 -13.66 3.46 2.96
CA TYR A 75 -15.11 3.52 3.22
C TYR A 75 -15.48 4.09 4.59
N ASN A 76 -14.51 4.23 5.50
CA ASN A 76 -14.73 4.70 6.87
C ASN A 76 -13.78 5.87 7.20
N ILE A 77 -13.57 6.79 6.26
CA ILE A 77 -12.54 7.84 6.37
C ILE A 77 -12.75 8.78 7.57
N THR A 78 -13.99 8.94 8.03
CA THR A 78 -14.32 9.78 9.20
C THR A 78 -14.23 9.03 10.53
N ASN A 79 -13.99 7.71 10.49
CA ASN A 79 -13.75 6.93 11.70
C ASN A 79 -12.27 7.01 12.08
N PRO A 80 -11.93 7.52 13.28
CA PRO A 80 -10.53 7.75 13.66
C PRO A 80 -9.70 6.47 13.71
N VAL A 81 -10.29 5.35 14.13
CA VAL A 81 -9.59 4.06 14.21
C VAL A 81 -9.26 3.54 12.81
N ALA A 82 -10.23 3.59 11.89
CA ALA A 82 -10.01 3.16 10.51
C ALA A 82 -8.98 4.05 9.80
N TYR A 83 -9.06 5.37 10.02
CA TYR A 83 -8.11 6.34 9.49
C TYR A 83 -6.68 6.08 9.96
N ASP A 84 -6.49 5.99 11.28
CA ASP A 84 -5.18 5.78 11.89
C ASP A 84 -4.60 4.42 11.50
N LEU A 85 -5.43 3.35 11.44
CA LEU A 85 -4.98 2.05 10.92
C LEU A 85 -4.53 2.16 9.44
N GLY A 86 -5.28 2.88 8.62
CA GLY A 86 -4.88 3.18 7.24
C GLY A 86 -3.51 3.86 7.17
N MET A 87 -3.26 4.87 8.00
CA MET A 87 -1.96 5.55 8.10
C MET A 87 -0.85 4.58 8.52
N TRP A 88 -1.10 3.74 9.52
CA TRP A 88 -0.12 2.78 10.01
C TRP A 88 0.32 1.78 8.94
N THR A 89 -0.55 1.38 8.01
CA THR A 89 -0.12 0.51 6.90
C THR A 89 0.93 1.15 6.00
N TYR A 90 0.92 2.49 5.85
CA TYR A 90 1.96 3.19 5.10
C TYR A 90 3.21 3.38 5.95
N GLY A 91 3.05 3.72 7.23
CA GLY A 91 4.18 3.82 8.18
C GLY A 91 4.97 2.52 8.29
N ILE A 92 4.30 1.38 8.47
CA ILE A 92 4.93 0.06 8.53
C ILE A 92 5.64 -0.27 7.21
N ALA A 93 5.00 0.01 6.07
CA ALA A 93 5.61 -0.23 4.77
C ALA A 93 6.90 0.61 4.58
N LEU A 94 6.87 1.89 4.95
CA LEU A 94 8.06 2.75 4.88
C LEU A 94 9.18 2.25 5.78
N SER A 95 8.87 1.91 7.04
CA SER A 95 9.84 1.34 7.97
C SER A 95 10.48 0.07 7.41
N HIS A 96 9.69 -0.82 6.81
CA HIS A 96 10.19 -2.04 6.16
C HIS A 96 11.11 -1.74 4.97
N PHE A 97 10.66 -0.94 4.01
CA PHE A 97 11.46 -0.64 2.81
C PHE A 97 12.72 0.17 3.13
N ILE A 98 12.66 1.12 4.06
CA ILE A 98 13.85 1.83 4.53
C ILE A 98 14.81 0.88 5.25
N GLY A 99 14.29 -0.03 6.09
CA GLY A 99 15.10 -1.07 6.72
C GLY A 99 15.83 -1.95 5.70
N GLU A 100 15.16 -2.34 4.62
CA GLU A 100 15.76 -3.13 3.53
C GLU A 100 16.85 -2.38 2.75
N LEU A 101 16.82 -1.04 2.71
CA LEU A 101 17.91 -0.23 2.15
C LEU A 101 19.14 -0.18 3.05
N ILE A 102 18.95 -0.25 4.37
CA ILE A 102 20.02 -0.10 5.36
C ILE A 102 20.66 -1.45 5.68
N PHE A 103 19.83 -2.48 5.89
CA PHE A 103 20.24 -3.80 6.37
C PHE A 103 20.14 -4.89 5.31
N GLY A 104 19.35 -4.65 4.26
CA GLY A 104 19.04 -5.63 3.22
C GLY A 104 19.88 -5.44 1.96
N ASN A 105 19.38 -6.05 0.88
CA ASN A 105 19.99 -5.98 -0.45
C ASN A 105 19.20 -5.05 -1.39
N ALA A 106 18.34 -4.20 -0.83
CA ALA A 106 17.52 -3.31 -1.63
C ALA A 106 18.34 -2.21 -2.28
N SER A 107 17.84 -1.68 -3.40
CA SER A 107 18.45 -0.53 -4.05
C SER A 107 17.40 0.49 -4.44
N LEU A 108 17.72 1.78 -4.32
CA LEU A 108 16.88 2.91 -4.74
C LEU A 108 16.81 3.04 -6.28
N LYS A 109 16.51 1.95 -6.98
CA LYS A 109 16.44 1.87 -8.43
C LYS A 109 15.30 0.96 -8.86
N GLY A 110 14.80 1.18 -10.07
CA GLY A 110 13.78 0.33 -10.66
C GLY A 110 12.48 0.30 -9.85
N ARG A 111 11.88 -0.88 -9.70
CA ARG A 111 10.54 -1.07 -9.12
C ARG A 111 10.46 -0.71 -7.63
N PHE A 112 11.60 -0.66 -6.93
CA PHE A 112 11.69 -0.33 -5.52
C PHE A 112 11.19 1.08 -5.18
N LEU A 113 11.30 2.03 -6.12
CA LEU A 113 10.88 3.41 -5.90
C LEU A 113 9.36 3.55 -5.80
N ASN A 114 8.59 2.68 -6.45
CA ASN A 114 7.13 2.81 -6.53
C ASN A 114 6.47 2.71 -5.15
N PRO A 115 6.74 1.68 -4.31
CA PRO A 115 6.19 1.63 -2.96
C PRO A 115 6.61 2.82 -2.08
N LEU A 116 7.85 3.30 -2.20
CA LEU A 116 8.33 4.44 -1.41
C LEU A 116 7.58 5.73 -1.74
N ILE A 117 7.39 6.03 -3.02
CA ILE A 117 6.68 7.23 -3.47
C ILE A 117 5.21 7.14 -3.04
N VAL A 118 4.55 6.02 -3.33
CA VAL A 118 3.13 5.84 -3.01
C VAL A 118 2.90 5.88 -1.50
N ALA A 119 3.72 5.19 -0.71
CA ALA A 119 3.55 5.17 0.74
C ALA A 119 3.86 6.52 1.38
N SER A 120 4.94 7.20 0.96
CA SER A 120 5.29 8.53 1.49
C SER A 120 4.23 9.56 1.14
N GLY A 121 3.81 9.61 -0.14
CA GLY A 121 2.79 10.56 -0.60
C GLY A 121 1.43 10.32 0.06
N SER A 122 1.01 9.05 0.17
CA SER A 122 -0.27 8.71 0.83
C SER A 122 -0.24 9.03 2.31
N LEU A 123 0.85 8.71 3.01
CA LEU A 123 0.99 9.00 4.43
C LEU A 123 0.98 10.51 4.69
N ALA A 124 1.76 11.27 3.92
CA ALA A 124 1.78 12.74 4.02
C ALA A 124 0.39 13.33 3.74
N TRP A 125 -0.31 12.85 2.71
CA TRP A 125 -1.66 13.32 2.40
C TRP A 125 -2.63 13.02 3.55
N MET A 126 -2.62 11.79 4.09
CA MET A 126 -3.44 11.45 5.26
C MET A 126 -3.08 12.30 6.49
N PHE A 127 -1.81 12.59 6.75
CA PHE A 127 -1.44 13.48 7.86
C PHE A 127 -2.03 14.88 7.68
N THR A 128 -1.89 15.47 6.48
CA THR A 128 -2.36 16.84 6.22
C THR A 128 -3.89 16.99 6.20
N GLN A 129 -4.64 15.92 5.90
CA GLN A 129 -6.10 15.95 5.84
C GLN A 129 -6.77 15.40 7.10
N ARG A 130 -5.98 15.02 8.11
CA ARG A 130 -6.49 14.32 9.30
C ARG A 130 -7.55 15.15 10.03
N GLU A 131 -7.30 16.44 10.26
CA GLU A 131 -8.28 17.31 10.90
C GLU A 131 -9.55 17.45 10.07
N ALA A 132 -9.43 17.64 8.75
CA ALA A 132 -10.58 17.80 7.86
C ALA A 132 -11.53 16.58 7.82
N TYR A 133 -11.00 15.37 8.04
CA TYR A 133 -11.79 14.14 8.03
C TYR A 133 -12.27 13.68 9.41
N LEU A 134 -11.60 14.08 10.49
CA LEU A 134 -11.89 13.62 11.86
C LEU A 134 -12.52 14.69 12.77
N SER A 135 -12.75 15.90 12.26
CA SER A 135 -13.42 17.00 12.97
C SER A 135 -14.93 16.82 13.06
#